data_AF-T1AKZ7-F1
#
_entry.id   AF-T1AKZ7-F1
#
_cell.length_a   1.000
_cell.length_b   1.000
_cell.length_c   1.000
_cell.angle_alpha   90.00
_cell.angle_beta   90.00
_cell.angle_gamma   90.00
#
_symmetry.space_group_name_H-M   'P 1'
#
loop_
_entity.id
_entity.type
_entity.pdbx_description
1 polymer ?
#
loop_
_entity_poly.entity_id
_entity_poly.type
_entity_poly.pdbx_seq_one_letter_code
_entity_poly.pdbx_strand_id
1 'polypeptide(L)'
;MIQRDFPKVSVARQCGLLGVNRSSLYVTPSPQADPRLPLTSAIDRIYLEHPFMGSRQMTRALRAEGLLVHRSRVQRLMQLMDI
;
A
#
# COMPACT_ATOMS: atom_id res chain seq x y z
N MET A 1 22.22 -7.86 -5.78
CA MET A 1 21.36 -7.32 -6.86
C MET A 1 20.68 -8.51 -7.54
N ILE A 2 19.34 -8.57 -7.60
CA ILE A 2 18.61 -9.71 -8.16
C ILE A 2 18.22 -9.40 -9.60
N GLN A 3 18.65 -10.25 -10.53
CA GLN A 3 18.47 -10.02 -11.96
C GLN A 3 17.47 -11.06 -12.51
N ARG A 4 16.39 -10.53 -13.09
CA ARG A 4 15.21 -11.31 -13.52
C ARG A 4 15.43 -12.06 -14.85
N ASP A 5 16.41 -11.65 -15.66
CA ASP A 5 16.69 -12.18 -17.00
C ASP A 5 17.98 -13.02 -17.07
N PHE A 6 18.27 -13.85 -16.05
CA PHE A 6 19.34 -14.84 -16.15
C PHE A 6 18.80 -16.22 -16.55
N PRO A 7 19.10 -16.73 -17.76
CA PRO A 7 18.59 -18.02 -18.22
C PRO A 7 19.18 -19.24 -17.50
N LYS A 8 20.25 -19.06 -16.70
CA LYS A 8 20.94 -20.17 -16.00
C LYS A 8 20.61 -20.31 -14.51
N VAL A 9 19.98 -19.31 -13.88
CA VAL A 9 19.74 -19.34 -12.42
C VAL A 9 18.37 -18.77 -12.09
N SER A 10 17.47 -19.61 -11.58
CA SER A 10 16.15 -19.18 -11.15
C SER A 10 16.23 -18.13 -10.04
N VAL A 11 15.30 -17.17 -10.08
CA VAL A 11 15.19 -16.07 -9.10
C VAL A 11 15.13 -16.60 -7.66
N ALA A 12 14.54 -17.78 -7.44
CA ALA A 12 14.50 -18.47 -6.16
C ALA A 12 15.89 -18.84 -5.62
N ARG A 13 16.79 -19.33 -6.48
CA ARG A 13 18.17 -19.69 -6.10
C ARG A 13 19.02 -18.45 -5.84
N GLN A 14 18.77 -17.34 -6.57
CA GLN A 14 19.41 -16.05 -6.30
C GLN A 14 19.01 -15.46 -4.94
N CYS A 15 17.73 -15.59 -4.54
CA CYS A 15 17.27 -15.14 -3.21
C CYS A 15 17.94 -15.90 -2.07
N GLY A 16 18.05 -17.23 -2.20
CA GLY A 16 18.70 -18.07 -1.19
C GLY A 16 20.18 -17.75 -1.03
N LEU A 17 20.89 -17.47 -2.13
CA LEU A 17 22.30 -17.11 -2.11
C LEU A 17 22.56 -15.69 -1.55
N LEU A 18 21.59 -14.78 -1.69
CA LEU A 18 21.70 -13.40 -1.22
C LEU A 18 21.07 -13.16 0.16
N GLY A 19 20.46 -14.18 0.78
CA GLY A 19 19.78 -14.04 2.08
C GLY A 19 18.54 -13.13 2.06
N VAL A 20 17.97 -12.87 0.88
CA VAL A 20 16.84 -11.95 0.71
C VAL A 20 15.52 -12.73 0.72
N ASN A 21 14.57 -12.30 1.54
CA ASN A 21 13.24 -12.91 1.62
C ASN A 21 12.48 -12.70 0.30
N ARG A 22 11.93 -13.78 -0.28
CA ARG A 22 11.15 -13.74 -1.54
C ARG A 22 10.03 -12.70 -1.56
N SER A 23 9.48 -12.39 -0.39
CA SER A 23 8.37 -11.44 -0.24
C SER A 23 8.81 -10.02 -0.61
N SER A 24 10.09 -9.70 -0.39
CA SER A 24 10.69 -8.43 -0.77
C SER A 24 10.88 -8.28 -2.28
N LEU A 25 10.87 -9.38 -3.04
CA LEU A 25 11.00 -9.34 -4.51
C LEU A 25 9.70 -9.02 -5.26
N TYR A 26 8.56 -9.36 -4.67
CA TYR A 26 7.24 -9.01 -5.21
C TYR A 26 6.82 -7.59 -4.83
N VAL A 27 7.48 -6.99 -3.85
CA VAL A 27 7.41 -5.54 -3.61
C VAL A 27 8.27 -4.87 -4.68
N THR A 28 7.66 -4.58 -5.83
CA THR A 28 8.30 -3.75 -6.85
C THR A 28 8.33 -2.31 -6.33
N PRO A 29 9.51 -1.67 -6.18
CA PRO A 29 9.57 -0.23 -6.06
C PRO A 29 9.24 0.32 -7.46
N SER A 30 8.03 0.83 -7.65
CA SER A 30 7.61 1.44 -8.92
C SER A 30 8.36 2.78 -9.10
N PRO A 31 9.17 2.97 -10.17
CA PRO A 31 9.96 4.20 -10.33
C PRO A 31 9.21 5.39 -10.94
N GLN A 32 7.97 5.23 -11.41
CA GLN A 32 7.17 6.34 -11.96
C GLN A 32 5.68 5.96 -12.00
N ALA A 33 4.89 6.51 -11.07
CA ALA A 33 3.45 6.74 -11.21
C ALA A 33 2.95 7.59 -10.02
N ASP A 34 2.94 8.92 -10.16
CA ASP A 34 2.14 9.84 -9.34
C ASP A 34 0.77 10.00 -10.06
N PRO A 35 -0.43 10.01 -9.43
CA PRO A 35 -0.84 10.88 -8.33
C PRO A 35 -1.80 10.19 -7.34
N ARG A 36 -1.49 8.98 -6.86
CA ARG A 36 -2.24 8.45 -5.72
C ARG A 36 -1.70 9.18 -4.51
N LEU A 37 -2.41 10.22 -4.06
CA LEU A 37 -2.35 10.62 -2.66
C LEU A 37 -2.34 9.30 -1.87
N PRO A 38 -1.31 9.02 -1.07
CA PRO A 38 -1.29 7.79 -0.30
C PRO A 38 -2.64 7.74 0.41
N LEU A 39 -3.32 6.61 0.38
CA LEU A 39 -4.68 6.50 0.94
C LEU A 39 -4.78 7.14 2.34
N THR A 40 -3.66 7.10 3.08
CA THR A 40 -3.32 7.87 4.28
C THR A 40 -3.60 9.39 4.17
N SER A 41 -3.09 10.10 3.17
CA SER A 41 -3.34 11.55 2.96
C SER A 41 -4.80 11.87 2.67
N ALA A 42 -5.52 11.01 1.94
CA ALA A 42 -6.95 11.19 1.73
C ALA A 42 -7.73 10.98 3.04
N ILE A 43 -7.35 9.96 3.82
CA ILE A 43 -7.90 9.72 5.17
C ILE A 43 -7.61 10.92 6.08
N ASP A 44 -6.37 11.43 6.11
CA ASP A 44 -5.99 12.61 6.90
C ASP A 44 -6.84 13.82 6.53
N ARG A 45 -6.98 14.12 5.24
CA ARG A 45 -7.79 15.26 4.79
C ARG A 45 -9.24 15.15 5.26
N ILE A 46 -9.89 14.01 5.00
CA ILE A 46 -11.28 13.79 5.40
C ILE A 46 -11.41 13.82 6.93
N TYR A 47 -10.41 13.31 7.65
CA TYR A 47 -10.41 13.33 9.11
C TYR A 47 -10.21 14.73 9.68
N LEU A 48 -9.36 15.56 9.07
CA LEU A 48 -9.20 16.97 9.44
C LEU A 48 -10.48 17.78 9.18
N GLU A 49 -11.21 17.48 8.11
CA GLU A 49 -12.52 18.08 7.82
C GLU A 49 -13.62 17.53 8.75
N HIS A 50 -13.53 16.25 9.14
CA HIS A 50 -14.54 15.52 9.90
C HIS A 50 -13.94 14.53 10.93
N PRO A 51 -13.46 15.01 12.09
CA PRO A 51 -12.69 14.20 13.06
C PRO A 51 -13.53 13.14 13.81
N PHE A 52 -14.85 13.11 13.61
CA PHE A 52 -15.75 12.11 14.17
C PHE A 52 -16.00 10.90 13.24
N MET A 53 -15.46 10.92 12.02
CA MET A 53 -15.71 9.87 11.03
C MET A 53 -14.92 8.59 11.34
N GLY A 54 -15.61 7.56 11.82
CA GLY A 54 -15.06 6.22 11.93
C GLY A 54 -14.84 5.53 10.56
N SER A 55 -14.17 4.37 10.57
CA SER A 55 -13.79 3.61 9.37
C SER A 55 -14.91 3.34 8.34
N ARG A 56 -16.16 3.16 8.80
CA ARG A 56 -17.32 3.01 7.91
C ARG A 56 -17.65 4.29 7.13
N GLN A 57 -17.64 5.44 7.80
CA GLN A 57 -17.93 6.73 7.17
C GLN A 57 -16.78 7.13 6.25
N MET A 58 -15.54 6.94 6.71
CA MET A 58 -14.33 7.15 5.94
C MET A 58 -14.33 6.32 4.65
N THR A 59 -14.71 5.03 4.71
CA THR A 59 -14.82 4.18 3.51
C THR A 59 -15.85 4.71 2.52
N ARG A 60 -16.96 5.30 3.00
CA ARG A 60 -17.98 5.89 2.11
C ARG A 60 -17.49 7.18 1.46
N ALA A 61 -16.82 8.05 2.21
CA ALA A 61 -16.22 9.28 1.69
C ALA A 61 -15.17 8.97 0.62
N LEU A 62 -14.25 8.03 0.89
CA LEU A 62 -13.25 7.60 -0.08
C LEU A 62 -13.88 7.01 -1.36
N ARG A 63 -14.98 6.25 -1.23
CA ARG A 63 -15.71 5.74 -2.41
C ARG A 63 -16.42 6.84 -3.20
N ALA A 64 -16.92 7.88 -2.53
CA ALA A 64 -17.52 9.03 -3.20
C ALA A 64 -16.47 9.81 -4.00
N GLU A 65 -15.21 9.81 -3.55
CA GLU A 65 -14.06 10.35 -4.29
C GLU A 65 -13.53 9.40 -5.38
N GLY A 66 -14.20 8.27 -5.64
CA GLY A 66 -13.80 7.30 -6.67
C GLY A 66 -12.71 6.31 -6.21
N LEU A 67 -12.30 6.35 -4.93
CA LEU A 67 -11.35 5.40 -4.37
C LEU A 67 -12.08 4.12 -3.94
N LEU A 68 -11.97 3.08 -4.76
CA LEU A 68 -12.47 1.74 -4.44
C LEU A 68 -11.60 1.07 -3.37
N VAL A 69 -11.92 1.35 -2.10
CA VAL A 69 -11.21 0.78 -0.95
C VAL A 69 -12.09 -0.12 -0.09
N HIS A 70 -11.46 -1.14 0.47
CA HIS A 70 -12.10 -2.07 1.40
C HIS A 70 -12.04 -1.54 2.82
N ARG A 71 -13.11 -1.75 3.60
CA ARG A 71 -13.21 -1.24 4.98
C ARG A 71 -12.05 -1.69 5.87
N SER A 72 -11.57 -2.93 5.70
CA SER A 72 -10.47 -3.47 6.51
C SER A 72 -9.15 -2.74 6.25
N ARG A 73 -8.94 -2.26 5.02
CA ARG A 73 -7.77 -1.46 4.67
C ARG A 73 -7.84 -0.08 5.30
N VAL A 74 -9.01 0.56 5.27
CA VAL A 74 -9.25 1.86 5.91
C VAL A 74 -9.09 1.75 7.42
N GLN A 75 -9.67 0.72 8.05
CA GLN A 75 -9.53 0.48 9.49
C GLN A 75 -8.07 0.32 9.91
N ARG A 76 -7.29 -0.48 9.17
CA ARG A 76 -5.87 -0.67 9.48
C ARG A 76 -5.08 0.63 9.34
N LEU A 77 -5.41 1.46 8.36
CA LEU A 77 -4.74 2.76 8.17
C LEU A 77 -5.09 3.73 9.30
N MET A 78 -6.36 3.85 9.68
CA MET A 78 -6.77 4.69 10.81
C MET A 78 -6.08 4.26 12.11
N GLN A 79 -6.01 2.95 12.38
CA GLN A 79 -5.25 2.43 13.53
C GLN A 79 -3.75 2.76 13.50
N LEU A 80 -3.13 2.80 12.31
CA LEU A 80 -1.73 3.20 12.17
C LEU A 80 -1.52 4.71 12.35
N MET A 81 -2.58 5.49 12.15
CA MET A 81 -2.60 6.96 12.29
C MET A 81 -3.08 7.40 13.68
N ASP A 82 -3.34 6.45 14.59
CA ASP A 82 -3.88 6.69 15.93
C ASP A 82 -5.26 7.37 15.93
N ILE A 83 -6.09 7.01 14.94
CA ILE A 83 -7.46 7.50 14.71
C ILE A 83 -8.51 6.42 15.02
#